data_AF-A0A520XTU4-F1
#
_entry.id   AF-A0A520XTU4-F1
#
_cell.length_a   1.000
_cell.length_b   1.000
_cell.length_c   1.000
_cell.angle_alpha   90.00
_cell.angle_beta   90.00
_cell.angle_gamma   90.00
#
_symmetry.space_group_name_H-M   'P 1'
#
loop_
_entity.id
_entity.type
_entity.pdbx_description
1 polymer ?
#
loop_
_entity_poly.entity_id
_entity_poly.type
_entity_poly.pdbx_seq_one_letter_code
_entity_poly.pdbx_strand_id
1 'polypeptide(L)' 'MASFLIELGNKRVEEVAGVDAYQQEGPLTTFFAAQSQRHVIDSWSTRVASFRTADIVTVRRN' A
#
# COMPACT_ATOMS: atom_id res chain seq x y z
N MET A 1 -12.98 -4.06 4.99
CA MET A 1 -11.65 -4.13 4.37
C MET A 1 -11.04 -2.75 4.49
N ALA A 2 -9.76 -2.66 4.84
CA ALA A 2 -9.09 -1.36 4.95
C ALA A 2 -8.74 -0.81 3.55
N SER A 3 -8.42 0.47 3.52
CA SER A 3 -7.88 1.13 2.33
C SER A 3 -6.76 2.09 2.74
N PHE A 4 -5.89 2.41 1.78
CA PHE A 4 -4.87 3.43 1.95
C PHE A 4 -5.06 4.55 0.92
N LEU A 5 -4.96 5.79 1.38
CA LEU A 5 -4.85 6.97 0.54
C LEU A 5 -3.37 7.32 0.37
N ILE A 6 -2.95 7.44 -0.87
CA ILE A 6 -1.56 7.72 -1.26
C ILE A 6 -1.56 9.07 -1.96
N GLU A 7 -0.84 10.03 -1.39
CA GLU A 7 -0.57 11.30 -2.05
C GLU A 7 0.75 11.20 -2.81
N LEU A 8 0.71 11.48 -4.11
CA LEU A 8 1.85 11.47 -5.01
C LEU A 8 2.39 12.89 -5.24
N GLY A 9 3.67 13.01 -5.61
CA GLY A 9 4.37 14.30 -5.76
C GLY A 9 3.75 15.29 -6.75
N ASN A 10 2.91 14.81 -7.66
CA ASN A 10 2.11 15.63 -8.58
C ASN A 10 0.76 16.09 -7.99
N LYS A 11 0.58 16.01 -6.66
CA LYS A 11 -0.67 16.28 -5.91
C LYS A 11 -1.83 15.36 -6.27
N ARG A 12 -1.55 14.22 -6.93
CA ARG A 12 -2.56 13.19 -7.19
C ARG A 12 -2.75 12.36 -5.93
N VAL A 13 -4.00 12.15 -5.53
CA VAL A 13 -4.35 11.21 -4.48
C VAL A 13 -4.90 9.94 -5.12
N GLU A 14 -4.34 8.80 -4.77
CA GLU A 14 -4.84 7.48 -5.15
C GLU A 14 -5.35 6.72 -3.93
N GLU A 15 -6.52 6.10 -4.08
CA GLU A 15 -7.05 5.18 -3.09
C GLU A 15 -6.71 3.74 -3.52
N VAL A 16 -6.00 3.03 -2.66
CA VAL A 16 -5.79 1.59 -2.79
C VAL A 16 -6.76 0.90 -1.84
N ALA A 17 -7.82 0.34 -2.41
CA ALA A 17 -8.83 -0.40 -1.68
C ALA A 17 -8.44 -1.88 -1.53
N GLY A 18 -8.99 -2.53 -0.49
CA GLY A 18 -8.84 -3.98 -0.31
C GLY A 18 -7.46 -4.41 0.20
N VAL A 19 -6.70 -3.47 0.77
CA VAL A 19 -5.35 -3.67 1.30
C VAL A 19 -5.31 -3.33 2.77
N ASP A 20 -4.42 -3.96 3.50
CA ASP A 20 -4.33 -3.81 4.95
C ASP A 20 -2.90 -3.64 5.47
N ALA A 21 -1.90 -3.80 4.59
CA ALA A 21 -0.50 -3.54 4.88
C ALA A 21 0.24 -3.01 3.65
N TYR A 22 1.41 -2.41 3.87
CA TYR A 22 2.35 -2.05 2.81
C TYR A 22 3.79 -2.26 3.28
N GLN A 23 4.70 -2.51 2.34
CA GLN A 23 6.13 -2.67 2.60
C GLN A 23 6.95 -2.03 1.48
N GLN A 24 8.12 -1.52 1.84
CA GLN A 24 9.10 -1.07 0.86
C GLN A 24 9.87 -2.26 0.28
N GLU A 25 9.77 -2.44 -1.02
CA GLU A 25 10.49 -3.44 -1.82
C GLU A 25 11.45 -2.71 -2.76
N GLY A 26 12.65 -2.40 -2.24
CA GLY A 26 13.65 -1.62 -2.98
C GLY A 26 13.16 -0.19 -3.27
N PRO A 27 13.06 0.23 -4.56
CA PRO A 27 12.60 1.57 -4.93
C PRO A 27 11.07 1.70 -4.94
N LEU A 28 10.34 0.61 -4.68
CA LEU A 28 8.89 0.58 -4.68
C LEU A 28 8.33 0.49 -3.26
N THR A 29 7.18 1.11 -3.04
CA THR A 29 6.31 0.83 -1.91
C THR A 29 5.13 0.04 -2.43
N THR A 30 4.96 -1.17 -1.91
CA THR A 30 3.99 -2.14 -2.36
C THR A 30 2.93 -2.35 -1.29
N PHE A 31 1.66 -2.33 -1.69
CA PHE A 31 0.49 -2.55 -0.87
C PHE A 31 0.00 -3.98 -1.04
N PHE A 32 -0.35 -4.60 0.07
CA PHE A 32 -0.75 -5.99 0.15
C PHE A 32 -2.12 -6.14 0.79
N ALA A 33 -2.85 -7.13 0.31
CA ALA A 33 -4.01 -7.69 0.98
C ALA A 33 -3.56 -8.94 1.73
N ALA A 34 -3.46 -8.86 3.06
CA ALA A 34 -3.32 -10.04 3.89
C ALA A 34 -4.69 -10.73 3.98
N GLN A 35 -4.73 -12.03 3.66
CA GLN A 35 -5.95 -12.84 3.84
C GLN A 35 -6.19 -13.23 5.31
N SER A 36 -5.39 -12.68 6.23
CA SER A 36 -5.31 -13.03 7.64
C SER A 36 -5.66 -11.83 8.50
N GLN A 37 -6.44 -12.03 9.57
CA GLN A 37 -6.78 -10.97 10.55
C GLN A 37 -5.56 -10.38 11.29
N ARG A 38 -4.35 -10.90 11.04
CA ARG A 38 -3.13 -10.54 11.75
C ARG A 38 -2.45 -9.28 11.21
N HIS A 39 -2.89 -8.69 10.10
CA HIS A 39 -2.26 -7.51 9.49
C HIS A 39 -0.74 -7.68 9.27
N VAL A 40 -0.29 -8.91 9.01
CA VAL A 40 1.11 -9.24 8.75
C VAL A 40 1.25 -9.60 7.27
N ILE A 41 2.26 -9.04 6.61
CA ILE A 41 2.66 -9.45 5.27
C ILE A 41 3.42 -10.77 5.40
N ASP A 42 2.88 -11.83 4.81
CA ASP A 42 3.42 -13.19 4.78
C ASP A 42 3.35 -13.78 3.36
N SER A 43 3.76 -15.04 3.19
CA SER A 43 3.77 -15.73 1.89
C SER A 43 2.38 -15.92 1.27
N TRP A 44 1.29 -15.65 2.00
CA TRP A 44 -0.09 -15.71 1.49
C TRP A 44 -0.67 -14.32 1.20
N SER A 45 0.11 -13.27 1.40
CA SER A 45 -0.29 -11.90 1.09
C SER A 45 -0.25 -11.65 -0.41
N THR A 46 -1.30 -11.00 -0.93
CA THR A 46 -1.41 -10.68 -2.36
C THR A 46 -1.00 -9.24 -2.60
N ARG A 47 -0.06 -9.02 -3.53
CA ARG A 47 0.31 -7.68 -4.00
C ARG A 47 -0.88 -7.06 -4.75
N VAL A 48 -1.34 -5.88 -4.33
CA VAL A 48 -2.47 -5.18 -4.95
C VAL A 48 -2.01 -3.98 -5.77
N ALA A 49 -1.04 -3.22 -5.26
CA ALA A 49 -0.51 -2.04 -5.95
C ALA A 49 0.95 -1.80 -5.57
N SER A 50 1.72 -1.21 -6.49
CA SER A 50 3.09 -0.78 -6.23
C SER A 50 3.34 0.59 -6.84
N PHE A 51 3.95 1.48 -6.07
CA PHE A 51 4.28 2.84 -6.47
C PHE A 51 5.76 3.09 -6.25
N ARG A 52 6.38 3.99 -7.01
CA ARG A 52 7.77 4.40 -6.70
C ARG A 52 7.77 5.12 -5.36
N THR A 53 8.62 4.70 -4.43
CA THR A 53 8.72 5.33 -3.11
C THR A 53 9.08 6.80 -3.22
N ALA A 54 9.92 7.17 -4.20
CA ALA A 54 10.29 8.56 -4.46
C ALA A 54 9.11 9.45 -4.90
N ASP A 55 8.04 8.86 -5.42
CA ASP A 55 6.87 9.60 -5.88
C ASP A 55 5.83 9.75 -4.76
N ILE A 56 5.94 9.00 -3.65
CA ILE A 56 4.99 9.05 -2.53
C ILE A 56 5.36 10.17 -1.56
N VAL A 57 4.40 11.05 -1.32
CA VAL A 57 4.52 12.14 -0.34
C VAL A 57 3.92 11.72 1.00
N THR A 58 2.80 11.01 0.99
CA THR A 58 2.11 10.59 2.21
C THR A 58 1.30 9.32 1.95
N VAL A 59 1.27 8.44 2.96
CA VAL A 59 0.37 7.27 3.02
C VAL A 59 -0.50 7.42 4.26
N ARG A 60 -1.82 7.33 4.10
CA ARG A 60 -2.80 7.35 5.21
C ARG A 60 -3.71 6.14 5.13
N ARG A 61 -4.07 5.57 6.28
CA ARG A 61 -5.09 4.52 6.36
C ARG A 61 -6.46 5.18 6.51
N ASN A 62 -7.46 4.69 5.77
CA ASN A 62 -8.86 5.11 5.84
C ASN A 62 -9.73 3.98 6.40
#